data_AF-A0AAW8TE95-F1
#
_entry.id   AF-A0AAW8TE95-F1
#
_cell.length_a   1.000
_cell.length_b   1.000
_cell.length_c   1.000
_cell.angle_alpha   90.00
_cell.angle_beta   90.00
_cell.angle_gamma   90.00
#
_symmetry.space_group_name_H-M   'P 1'
#
loop_
_entity.id
_entity.type
_entity.pdbx_description
1 polymer ?
#
loop_
_entity_poly.entity_id
_entity_poly.type
_entity_poly.pdbx_seq_one_letter_code
_entity_poly.pdbx_strand_id
1 'polypeptide(L)' 'MKENQDIRDLIFLNRLKNWEVAQVVGISDGRFSVWLRTPLREDRKKRVEQAIEKLIEKKGE' A
#
# COMPACT_ATOMS: atom_id res chain seq x y z
N MET A 1 7.76 8.88 -15.01
CA MET A 1 6.47 8.70 -14.31
C MET A 1 6.55 7.41 -13.53
N LYS A 2 6.54 7.48 -12.19
CA LYS A 2 6.48 6.28 -11.35
C LYS A 2 5.00 5.99 -11.12
N GLU A 3 4.54 4.85 -11.60
CA GLU A 3 3.17 4.39 -11.38
C GLU A 3 2.89 4.27 -9.87
N ASN A 4 1.66 4.63 -9.47
CA ASN A 4 1.19 4.56 -8.08
C ASN A 4 2.03 5.38 -7.09
N GLN A 5 2.50 6.56 -7.51
CA GLN A 5 3.29 7.45 -6.66
C GLN A 5 2.53 7.84 -5.38
N ASP A 6 1.22 8.09 -5.46
CA ASP A 6 0.38 8.43 -4.28
C ASP A 6 0.49 7.38 -3.16
N ILE A 7 0.42 6.09 -3.51
CA ILE A 7 0.51 4.98 -2.57
C ILE A 7 1.91 4.93 -1.94
N ARG A 8 2.96 5.15 -2.76
CA ARG A 8 4.34 5.17 -2.27
C ARG A 8 4.57 6.31 -1.30
N ASP A 9 4.04 7.49 -1.60
CA ASP A 9 4.11 8.67 -0.74
C ASP A 9 3.35 8.43 0.56
N LEU A 10 2.12 7.89 0.52
CA LEU A 10 1.37 7.53 1.72
C LEU A 10 2.12 6.56 2.63
N ILE A 11 2.72 5.52 2.05
CA ILE A 11 3.52 4.54 2.81
C ILE A 11 4.74 5.22 3.43
N PHE A 12 5.43 6.07 2.66
CA PHE A 12 6.63 6.77 3.13
C PHE A 12 6.32 7.80 4.23
N LEU A 13 5.31 8.64 4.03
CA LEU A 13 4.88 9.68 4.97
C LEU A 13 4.44 9.08 6.31
N ASN A 14 3.71 7.97 6.27
CA ASN A 14 3.26 7.28 7.48
C ASN A 14 4.31 6.31 8.06
N ARG A 15 5.53 6.29 7.50
CA ARG A 15 6.62 5.38 7.85
C ARG A 15 6.18 3.92 7.90
N LEU A 16 5.27 3.52 7.00
CA LEU A 16 4.80 2.15 6.86
C LEU A 16 5.79 1.35 6.02
N LYS A 17 5.79 0.03 6.19
CA LYS A 17 6.56 -0.88 5.36
C LYS A 17 5.65 -1.54 4.33
N ASN A 18 6.19 -1.77 3.15
CA ASN A 18 5.50 -2.45 2.06
C ASN A 18 4.94 -3.83 2.47
N TRP A 19 5.67 -4.55 3.33
CA TRP A 19 5.22 -5.84 3.83
C TRP A 19 4.01 -5.73 4.77
N GLU A 20 3.90 -4.65 5.57
CA GLU A 20 2.73 -4.44 6.46
C GLU A 20 1.47 -4.24 5.63
N VAL A 21 1.56 -3.39 4.61
CA VAL A 21 0.45 -3.15 3.68
C VAL A 21 0.09 -4.43 2.95
N ALA A 22 1.07 -5.19 2.47
CA ALA A 22 0.85 -6.47 1.80
C ALA A 22 0.11 -7.48 2.70
N GLN A 23 0.49 -7.58 3.97
CA GLN A 23 -0.17 -8.45 4.96
C GLN A 23 -1.65 -8.08 5.15
N VAL A 24 -1.97 -6.79 5.31
CA VAL A 24 -3.35 -6.31 5.50
C VAL A 24 -4.19 -6.50 4.23
N VAL A 25 -3.59 -6.32 3.05
CA VAL A 25 -4.24 -6.59 1.75
C VAL A 25 -4.44 -8.11 1.52
N GLY A 26 -3.73 -8.97 2.24
CA GLY A 26 -3.78 -10.42 2.09
C GLY A 26 -2.95 -10.96 0.92
N ILE A 27 -1.83 -10.30 0.59
CA ILE A 27 -0.91 -10.69 -0.48
C ILE A 27 0.53 -10.75 0.02
N SER A 28 1.40 -11.42 -0.75
CA SER A 28 2.84 -11.43 -0.49
C SER A 28 3.49 -10.09 -0.85
N ASP A 29 4.55 -9.72 -0.14
CA ASP A 29 5.34 -8.50 -0.36
C ASP A 29 5.91 -8.38 -1.79
N GLY A 30 6.32 -9.51 -2.37
CA GLY A 30 6.78 -9.56 -3.76
C GLY A 30 5.68 -9.19 -4.75
N ARG A 31 4.45 -9.69 -4.50
CA ARG A 31 3.26 -9.37 -5.30
C ARG A 31 2.89 -7.90 -5.19
N PHE A 32 2.99 -7.35 -3.97
CA PHE A 32 2.78 -5.93 -3.73
C PHE A 32 3.84 -5.06 -4.41
N SER A 33 5.10 -5.49 -4.41
CA SER A 33 6.19 -4.80 -5.13
C SER A 33 5.96 -4.76 -6.64
N VAL A 34 5.41 -5.84 -7.23
CA VAL A 34 4.99 -5.85 -8.64
C VAL A 34 3.84 -4.88 -8.86
N TRP A 35 2.84 -4.89 -7.99
CA TRP A 35 1.71 -3.97 -8.05
C TRP A 35 2.14 -2.51 -8.05
N LEU A 36 3.11 -2.14 -7.21
CA LEU A 36 3.65 -0.78 -7.18
C LEU A 36 4.41 -0.38 -8.46
N ARG A 37 4.79 -1.32 -9.33
CA ARG A 37 5.49 -1.07 -10.60
C ARG A 37 4.55 -1.09 -11.82
N THR A 38 3.32 -1.57 -11.65
CA THR A 38 2.32 -1.70 -12.72
C THR A 38 1.14 -0.77 -12.47
N PRO A 39 0.42 -0.29 -13.50
CA PRO A 39 -0.82 0.46 -13.31
C PRO A 39 -1.81 -0.36 -12.48
N LEU A 40 -2.15 0.13 -11.29
CA LEU A 40 -3.18 -0.48 -10.47
C LEU A 40 -4.55 -0.12 -11.03
N ARG A 41 -5.41 -1.13 -11.21
CA ARG A 41 -6.84 -0.89 -11.39
C ARG A 41 -7.43 -0.27 -10.12
N GLU A 42 -8.43 0.60 -10.27
CA GLU A 42 -9.08 1.32 -9.16
C GLU A 42 -9.50 0.40 -8.02
N ASP A 43 -10.01 -0.80 -8.33
CA ASP A 43 -10.43 -1.80 -7.34
C ASP A 43 -9.28 -2.25 -6.42
N ARG A 44 -8.09 -2.45 -7.00
CA ARG A 44 -6.88 -2.80 -6.25
C ARG A 44 -6.32 -1.59 -5.50
N LYS A 45 -6.40 -0.39 -6.10
CA LYS A 45 -5.95 0.85 -5.47
C LYS A 45 -6.72 1.09 -4.16
N LYS A 46 -8.06 0.98 -4.21
CA LYS A 46 -8.94 1.09 -3.04
C LYS A 46 -8.60 0.10 -1.93
N ARG A 47 -8.34 -1.17 -2.28
CA ARG A 47 -7.92 -2.18 -1.29
C ARG A 47 -6.61 -1.81 -0.59
N VAL A 48 -5.65 -1.29 -1.34
CA VAL A 48 -4.35 -0.86 -0.79
C VAL A 48 -4.52 0.38 0.07
N GLU A 49 -5.32 1.35 -0.35
CA GLU A 49 -5.63 2.56 0.43
C GLU A 49 -6.31 2.22 1.75
N GLN A 50 -7.33 1.35 1.73
CA GLN A 50 -7.99 0.87 2.97
C GLN A 50 -7.02 0.14 3.90
N ALA A 51 -6.08 -0.64 3.34
CA ALA A 51 -5.07 -1.32 4.14
C ALA A 51 -4.08 -0.34 4.80
N ILE A 52 -3.69 0.70 4.07
CA ILE A 52 -2.85 1.79 4.59
C ILE A 52 -3.58 2.54 5.70
N GLU A 53 -4.84 2.92 5.50
CA GLU A 53 -5.65 3.63 6.50
C GLU A 53 -5.76 2.85 7.81
N LYS A 54 -6.05 1.54 7.73
CA LYS A 54 -6.05 0.65 8.90
C LYS A 54 -4.70 0.59 9.63
N LEU A 55 -3.59 0.66 8.90
CA LEU A 55 -2.26 0.65 9.50
C LEU A 55 -1.91 1.99 10.15
N ILE A 56 -2.38 3.10 9.58
CA ILE A 56 -2.22 4.44 10.16
C ILE A 56 -2.99 4.51 11.48
N GLU A 57 -4.26 4.08 11.48
CA GLU A 57 -5.10 4.03 12.69
C GLU A 57 -4.43 3.21 13.79
N LYS A 58 -3.97 1.99 13.45
CA LYS A 58 -3.29 1.09 14.40
C LYS A 58 -1.97 1.64 14.98
N LYS A 59 -1.32 2.59 14.30
CA LYS A 59 -0.02 3.15 14.70
C LYS A 59 -0.15 4.45 15.49
N GLY A 60 -1.32 5.10 15.41
CA GLY A 60 -1.66 6.29 16.19
C GLY A 60 -2.23 5.99 17.58
N GLU A 61 -2.59 4.73 17.83
CA GLU A 61 -3.03 4.20 19.14
C GLU A 61 -1.84 3.79 20.02
#